data_AF-A0AAW1KK01-F1
#
_entry.id   AF-A0AAW1KK01-F1
#
_cell.length_a   1.000
_cell.length_b   1.000
_cell.length_c   1.000
_cell.angle_alpha   90.00
_cell.angle_beta   90.00
_cell.angle_gamma   90.00
#
_symmetry.space_group_name_H-M   'P 1'
#
loop_
_entity.id
_entity.type
_entity.pdbx_description
1 polymer ?
#
loop_
_entity_poly.entity_id
_entity_poly.type
_entity_poly.pdbx_seq_one_letter_code
_entity_poly.pdbx_strand_id
1 'polypeptide(L)'
;MVESTSSISDSETSFNELPIVEDEPSNESEREVLRNFIEQYENFPELWNASHPHYMNKNKRNLALEKMLESYKAIKPNATREDVRKKINSLRTNYRKEVKKIIKSKRSGIGTDNVYEPSSWVFHCLKFLKVTETPASVSISDNVNQTSLGVETTSTLETTKVLSKFIDKSIVNTIDRVRLGSIDTGLIGLLSIRILSIFLIV
;
A
#
# COMPACT_ATOMS: atom_id res chain seq x y z
N MET A 1 -26.40 -25.77 86.82
CA MET A 1 -27.32 -25.71 85.66
C MET A 1 -26.57 -24.98 84.57
N VAL A 2 -25.78 -25.69 83.78
CA VAL A 2 -26.08 -26.20 82.42
C VAL A 2 -26.67 -25.14 81.47
N GLU A 3 -26.07 -25.12 80.28
CA GLU A 3 -26.53 -24.50 79.01
C GLU A 3 -26.42 -22.95 78.93
N SER A 4 -25.95 -22.31 77.85
CA SER A 4 -25.82 -22.74 76.45
C SER A 4 -24.85 -21.85 75.66
N THR A 5 -24.18 -22.51 74.72
CA THR A 5 -23.77 -22.13 73.35
C THR A 5 -23.80 -20.66 72.91
N SER A 6 -22.71 -20.19 72.28
CA SER A 6 -22.77 -19.64 70.92
C SER A 6 -21.35 -19.47 70.37
N SER A 7 -20.96 -20.43 69.54
CA SER A 7 -19.78 -20.39 68.69
C SER A 7 -20.03 -19.43 67.52
N ILE A 8 -19.23 -18.37 67.39
CA ILE A 8 -19.06 -17.65 66.12
C ILE A 8 -17.55 -17.56 65.90
N SER A 9 -17.07 -18.44 65.02
CA SER A 9 -15.72 -18.44 64.48
C SER A 9 -15.70 -17.47 63.32
N ASP A 10 -15.19 -16.26 63.54
CA ASP A 10 -14.84 -15.35 62.47
C ASP A 10 -13.55 -15.85 61.81
N SER A 11 -13.69 -16.80 60.90
CA SER A 11 -12.65 -17.05 59.90
C SER A 11 -12.80 -16.00 58.81
N GLU A 12 -12.26 -14.81 59.06
CA GLU A 12 -11.93 -13.89 57.99
C GLU A 12 -10.91 -14.59 57.09
N THR A 13 -11.44 -15.20 56.04
CA THR A 13 -10.64 -15.66 54.91
C THR A 13 -10.08 -14.39 54.29
N SER A 14 -8.81 -14.13 54.58
CA SER A 14 -7.96 -13.21 53.84
C SER A 14 -8.09 -13.55 52.36
N PHE A 15 -8.99 -12.86 51.67
CA PHE A 15 -8.95 -12.72 50.23
C PHE A 15 -7.73 -11.86 49.96
N ASN A 16 -6.59 -12.53 49.85
CA ASN A 16 -5.44 -11.99 49.15
C ASN A 16 -5.95 -11.57 47.77
N GLU A 17 -6.09 -10.27 47.61
CA GLU A 17 -6.40 -9.57 46.40
C GLU A 17 -5.41 -10.06 45.34
N LEU A 18 -5.87 -10.97 44.48
CA LEU A 18 -5.09 -11.44 43.35
C LEU A 18 -4.80 -10.21 42.49
N PRO A 19 -3.55 -9.98 42.11
CA PRO A 19 -3.17 -8.82 41.33
C PRO A 19 -3.98 -8.84 40.04
N ILE A 20 -4.62 -7.71 39.75
CA ILE A 20 -5.27 -7.44 38.47
C ILE A 20 -4.21 -7.69 37.41
N VAL A 21 -4.31 -8.84 36.74
CA VAL A 21 -3.50 -9.15 35.57
C VAL A 21 -3.99 -8.18 34.50
N GLU A 22 -3.25 -7.08 34.34
CA GLU A 22 -3.34 -6.28 33.13
C GLU A 22 -3.09 -7.23 31.97
N ASP A 23 -4.11 -7.41 31.12
CA ASP A 23 -4.07 -8.24 29.92
C ASP A 23 -2.95 -7.73 29.00
N GLU A 24 -1.74 -8.26 29.18
CA GLU A 24 -0.65 -8.04 28.24
C GLU A 24 -1.09 -8.61 26.89
N PRO A 25 -1.19 -7.79 25.83
CA PRO A 25 -1.73 -8.24 24.56
C PRO A 25 -0.79 -9.29 23.97
N SER A 26 -1.22 -10.55 24.05
CA SER A 26 -0.52 -11.66 23.41
C SER A 26 -0.30 -11.36 21.93
N ASN A 27 0.89 -11.69 21.43
CA ASN A 27 1.31 -11.58 20.03
C ASN A 27 0.30 -12.16 19.00
N GLU A 28 -0.57 -13.07 19.43
CA GLU A 28 -1.61 -13.68 18.60
C GLU A 28 -2.73 -12.68 18.27
N SER A 29 -3.07 -11.77 19.19
CA SER A 29 -4.09 -10.73 18.96
C SER A 29 -3.68 -9.76 17.85
N GLU A 30 -2.41 -9.31 17.86
CA GLU A 30 -1.87 -8.43 16.83
C GLU A 30 -1.83 -9.10 15.46
N ARG A 31 -1.56 -10.40 15.43
CA ARG A 31 -1.54 -11.21 14.22
C ARG A 31 -2.91 -11.29 13.58
N GLU A 32 -3.95 -11.59 14.37
CA GLU A 32 -5.32 -11.68 13.88
C GLU A 32 -5.84 -10.31 13.40
N VAL A 33 -5.52 -9.26 14.14
CA VAL A 33 -5.78 -7.87 13.73
C VAL A 33 -5.15 -7.57 12.37
N LEU A 34 -3.89 -7.95 12.16
CA LEU A 34 -3.20 -7.72 10.91
C LEU A 34 -3.77 -8.57 9.77
N ARG A 35 -4.17 -9.82 10.04
CA ARG A 35 -4.86 -10.68 9.07
C ARG A 35 -6.14 -10.01 8.60
N ASN A 36 -7.03 -9.63 9.52
CA ASN A 36 -8.29 -8.97 9.19
C ASN A 36 -8.05 -7.67 8.39
N PHE A 37 -7.03 -6.88 8.77
CA PHE A 37 -6.64 -5.70 7.99
C PHE A 37 -6.27 -6.03 6.53
N ILE A 38 -5.52 -7.11 6.30
CA ILE A 38 -5.11 -7.54 4.95
C ILE A 38 -6.31 -8.07 4.16
N GLU A 39 -7.20 -8.83 4.79
CA GLU A 39 -8.42 -9.35 4.15
C GLU A 39 -9.35 -8.20 3.71
N GLN A 40 -9.56 -7.20 4.56
CA GLN A 40 -10.30 -6.01 4.17
C GLN A 40 -9.63 -5.27 3.02
N TYR A 41 -8.29 -5.13 3.05
CA TYR A 41 -7.55 -4.49 1.98
C TYR A 41 -7.72 -5.21 0.64
N GLU A 42 -7.69 -6.54 0.63
CA GLU A 42 -7.96 -7.37 -0.56
C GLU A 42 -9.37 -7.10 -1.12
N ASN A 43 -10.36 -6.96 -0.26
CA ASN A 43 -11.76 -6.70 -0.62
C ASN A 43 -12.03 -5.30 -1.21
N PHE A 44 -11.05 -4.38 -1.18
CA PHE A 44 -11.16 -3.05 -1.78
C PHE A 44 -10.24 -2.89 -3.01
N PRO A 45 -10.60 -3.48 -4.18
CA PRO A 45 -9.78 -3.46 -5.39
C PRO A 45 -9.48 -2.04 -5.89
N GLU A 46 -10.33 -1.05 -5.61
CA GLU A 46 -10.05 0.37 -5.89
C GLU A 46 -8.79 0.91 -5.20
N LEU A 47 -8.29 0.25 -4.16
CA LEU A 47 -7.07 0.66 -3.45
C LEU A 47 -5.80 0.07 -4.07
N TRP A 48 -5.87 -1.09 -4.70
CA TRP A 48 -4.69 -1.87 -5.07
C TRP A 48 -4.67 -2.38 -6.51
N ASN A 49 -5.82 -2.56 -7.17
CA ASN A 49 -5.92 -3.09 -8.52
C ASN A 49 -5.94 -1.95 -9.54
N ALA A 50 -4.86 -1.80 -10.31
CA ALA A 50 -4.75 -0.72 -11.31
C ALA A 50 -5.77 -0.82 -12.46
N SER A 51 -6.26 -2.04 -12.72
CA SER A 51 -7.26 -2.32 -13.76
C SER A 51 -8.69 -2.09 -13.29
N HIS A 52 -8.92 -1.84 -11.99
CA HIS A 52 -10.25 -1.64 -11.45
C HIS A 52 -10.83 -0.28 -11.91
N PRO A 53 -12.08 -0.18 -12.39
CA PRO A 53 -12.66 1.06 -12.91
C PRO A 53 -12.62 2.25 -11.94
N HIS A 54 -12.61 1.96 -10.63
CA HIS A 54 -12.58 2.98 -9.58
C HIS A 54 -11.18 3.26 -9.02
N TYR A 55 -10.13 2.66 -9.58
CA TYR A 55 -8.74 2.87 -9.12
C TYR A 55 -8.24 4.31 -9.32
N MET A 56 -8.75 5.02 -10.33
CA MET A 56 -8.44 6.45 -10.51
C MET A 56 -9.45 7.37 -9.79
N ASN A 57 -10.56 6.83 -9.28
CA ASN A 57 -11.61 7.62 -8.64
C ASN A 57 -11.24 7.94 -7.18
N LYS A 58 -10.74 9.16 -6.96
CA LYS A 58 -10.33 9.64 -5.63
C LYS A 58 -11.43 9.50 -4.57
N ASN A 59 -12.69 9.75 -4.92
CA ASN A 59 -13.81 9.69 -3.97
C ASN A 59 -14.09 8.26 -3.53
N LYS A 60 -14.14 7.32 -4.48
CA LYS A 60 -14.33 5.88 -4.17
C LYS A 60 -13.16 5.34 -3.33
N ARG A 61 -11.93 5.74 -3.64
CA ARG A 61 -10.76 5.35 -2.83
C ARG A 61 -10.78 5.91 -1.42
N ASN A 62 -11.17 7.18 -1.26
CA ASN A 62 -11.30 7.76 0.06
C ASN A 62 -12.38 7.05 0.89
N LEU A 63 -13.52 6.72 0.25
CA LEU A 63 -14.59 5.96 0.90
C LEU A 63 -14.12 4.56 1.33
N ALA A 64 -13.35 3.86 0.50
CA ALA A 64 -12.76 2.57 0.86
C ALA A 64 -11.78 2.69 2.03
N LEU A 65 -10.92 3.72 2.04
CA LEU A 65 -10.02 4.00 3.17
C LEU A 65 -10.77 4.35 4.45
N GLU A 66 -11.92 5.03 4.36
CA GLU A 66 -12.77 5.35 5.50
C GLU A 66 -13.42 4.09 6.09
N LYS A 67 -13.89 3.17 5.25
CA LYS A 67 -14.38 1.85 5.70
C LYS A 67 -13.31 1.04 6.42
N MET A 68 -12.09 0.99 5.86
CA MET A 68 -10.95 0.35 6.54
C MET A 68 -10.56 1.06 7.83
N LEU A 69 -10.72 2.39 7.91
CA LEU A 69 -10.41 3.15 9.11
C LEU A 69 -11.39 2.83 10.26
N GLU A 70 -12.67 2.65 9.95
CA GLU A 70 -13.70 2.32 10.93
C GLU A 70 -13.36 1.03 11.69
N SER A 71 -12.98 -0.03 10.96
CA SER A 71 -12.53 -1.28 11.58
C SER A 71 -11.17 -1.14 12.27
N TYR A 72 -10.23 -0.37 11.71
CA TYR A 72 -8.91 -0.16 12.30
C TYR A 72 -8.95 0.62 13.62
N LYS A 73 -9.96 1.48 13.80
CA LYS A 73 -10.20 2.21 15.05
C LYS A 73 -10.59 1.33 16.23
N ALA A 74 -11.15 0.14 15.98
CA ALA A 74 -11.43 -0.82 17.04
C ALA A 74 -10.16 -1.25 17.78
N ILE A 75 -9.01 -1.21 17.10
CA ILE A 75 -7.70 -1.54 17.67
C ILE A 75 -6.95 -0.28 18.08
N LYS A 76 -7.00 0.75 17.23
CA LYS A 76 -6.29 2.02 17.44
C LYS A 76 -7.27 3.18 17.39
N PRO A 77 -7.90 3.57 18.52
CA PRO A 77 -8.99 4.56 18.54
C PRO A 77 -8.64 5.91 17.89
N ASN A 78 -7.38 6.34 18.07
CA ASN A 78 -6.86 7.59 17.53
C ASN A 78 -6.30 7.48 16.10
N ALA A 79 -6.54 6.37 15.41
CA ALA A 79 -6.08 6.19 14.05
C ALA A 79 -6.75 7.19 13.10
N THR A 80 -5.96 7.62 12.11
CA THR A 80 -6.39 8.49 11.02
C THR A 80 -6.35 7.74 9.69
N ARG A 81 -7.01 8.30 8.67
CA ARG A 81 -6.93 7.78 7.30
C ARG A 81 -5.49 7.71 6.77
N GLU A 82 -4.63 8.60 7.26
CA GLU A 82 -3.20 8.58 6.90
C GLU A 82 -2.48 7.39 7.52
N ASP A 83 -2.84 6.96 8.72
CA ASP A 83 -2.25 5.76 9.34
C ASP A 83 -2.59 4.49 8.57
N VAL A 84 -3.84 4.37 8.10
CA VAL A 84 -4.27 3.27 7.21
C VAL A 84 -3.45 3.28 5.91
N ARG A 85 -3.27 4.45 5.29
CA ARG A 85 -2.43 4.60 4.09
C ARG A 85 -0.98 4.20 4.34
N LYS A 86 -0.39 4.63 5.46
CA LYS A 86 0.97 4.27 5.87
C LYS A 86 1.09 2.76 6.09
N LYS A 87 0.11 2.13 6.73
CA LYS A 87 0.08 0.68 6.96
C LYS A 87 0.03 -0.09 5.63
N ILE A 88 -0.84 0.32 4.70
CA ILE A 88 -0.90 -0.24 3.33
C ILE A 88 0.46 -0.08 2.62
N ASN A 89 1.06 1.11 2.65
CA ASN A 89 2.35 1.36 2.00
C ASN A 89 3.48 0.50 2.60
N SER A 90 3.49 0.31 3.91
CA SER A 90 4.44 -0.58 4.59
C SER A 90 4.29 -2.03 4.10
N LEU A 91 3.05 -2.55 4.06
CA LEU A 91 2.74 -3.89 3.56
C LEU A 91 3.21 -4.08 2.11
N ARG A 92 2.91 -3.13 1.22
CA ARG A 92 3.35 -3.18 -0.18
C ARG A 92 4.87 -3.13 -0.31
N THR A 93 5.54 -2.32 0.50
CA THR A 93 7.00 -2.22 0.49
C THR A 93 7.64 -3.54 0.92
N ASN A 94 7.12 -4.16 1.98
CA ASN A 94 7.60 -5.45 2.45
C ASN A 94 7.35 -6.56 1.41
N TYR A 95 6.16 -6.60 0.82
CA TYR A 95 5.84 -7.52 -0.26
C TYR A 95 6.84 -7.42 -1.43
N ARG A 96 7.11 -6.21 -1.92
CA ARG A 96 8.09 -5.98 -3.00
C ARG A 96 9.50 -6.41 -2.63
N LYS A 97 9.91 -6.22 -1.38
CA LYS A 97 11.22 -6.69 -0.90
C LYS A 97 11.31 -8.21 -1.00
N GLU A 98 10.27 -8.91 -0.58
CA GLU A 98 10.20 -10.38 -0.70
C GLU A 98 10.21 -10.82 -2.17
N VAL A 99 9.41 -10.19 -3.03
CA VAL A 99 9.42 -10.45 -4.49
C VAL A 99 10.82 -10.25 -5.08
N LYS A 100 11.54 -9.19 -4.69
CA LYS A 100 12.92 -8.94 -5.15
C LYS A 100 13.88 -10.05 -4.73
N LYS A 101 13.75 -10.61 -3.53
CA LYS A 101 14.58 -11.75 -3.08
C LYS A 101 14.33 -12.99 -3.95
N ILE A 102 13.07 -13.27 -4.27
CA ILE A 102 12.67 -14.38 -5.15
C ILE A 102 13.24 -14.18 -6.56
N ILE A 103 13.15 -12.97 -7.11
CA ILE A 103 13.69 -12.68 -8.45
C ILE A 103 15.21 -12.80 -8.44
N LYS A 104 15.88 -12.30 -7.40
CA LYS A 104 17.34 -12.38 -7.26
C LYS A 104 17.82 -13.82 -7.16
N SER A 105 17.15 -14.68 -6.38
CA SER A 105 17.52 -16.09 -6.26
C SER A 105 17.41 -16.82 -7.61
N LYS A 106 16.36 -16.53 -8.39
CA LYS A 106 16.18 -17.08 -9.75
C LYS A 106 17.24 -16.62 -10.74
N ARG A 107 17.72 -15.37 -10.63
CA ARG A 107 18.69 -14.79 -11.58
C ARG A 107 20.13 -15.27 -11.33
N SER A 108 20.48 -15.64 -10.10
CA SER A 108 21.86 -15.97 -9.72
C SER A 108 22.39 -17.29 -10.30
N GLY A 109 21.60 -18.06 -11.07
CA GLY A 109 22.08 -19.27 -11.76
C GLY A 109 22.54 -20.41 -10.85
N ILE A 110 22.39 -20.27 -9.53
CA ILE A 110 22.53 -21.34 -8.56
C ILE A 110 21.47 -22.37 -8.96
N GLY A 111 21.88 -23.62 -9.21
CA GLY A 111 21.05 -24.68 -9.79
C GLY A 111 19.62 -24.71 -9.21
N THR A 112 18.67 -25.15 -10.02
CA THR A 112 17.22 -25.12 -9.79
C THR A 112 16.72 -25.58 -8.41
N ASP A 113 17.57 -26.24 -7.62
CA ASP A 113 17.31 -26.70 -6.26
C ASP A 113 17.30 -25.61 -5.17
N ASN A 114 17.82 -24.39 -5.38
CA ASN A 114 17.92 -23.38 -4.31
C ASN A 114 17.24 -22.04 -4.62
N VAL A 115 16.00 -22.07 -5.11
CA VAL A 115 15.19 -20.85 -5.27
C VAL A 115 14.67 -20.39 -3.90
N TYR A 116 14.99 -19.15 -3.52
CA TYR A 116 14.44 -18.53 -2.30
C TYR A 116 12.91 -18.62 -2.24
N GLU A 117 12.41 -19.19 -1.14
CA GLU A 117 10.99 -19.24 -0.80
C GLU A 117 10.71 -18.35 0.43
N PRO A 118 9.82 -17.34 0.32
CA PRO A 118 9.44 -16.54 1.47
C PRO A 118 8.61 -17.36 2.46
N SER A 119 9.02 -17.40 3.72
CA SER A 119 8.30 -18.06 4.82
C SER A 119 7.30 -17.15 5.55
N SER A 120 7.23 -15.87 5.20
CA SER A 120 6.36 -14.91 5.87
C SER A 120 4.89 -15.17 5.54
N TRP A 121 4.06 -15.44 6.55
CA TRP A 121 2.62 -15.59 6.35
C TRP A 121 1.97 -14.34 5.73
N VAL A 122 2.43 -13.14 6.09
CA VAL A 122 1.97 -11.86 5.52
C VAL A 122 2.23 -11.81 4.01
N PHE A 123 3.37 -12.35 3.57
CA PHE A 123 3.69 -12.42 2.14
C PHE A 123 2.66 -13.27 1.38
N HIS A 124 2.24 -14.40 1.96
CA HIS A 124 1.24 -15.26 1.35
C HIS A 124 -0.15 -14.59 1.28
N CYS A 125 -0.56 -13.86 2.32
CA CYS A 125 -1.82 -13.11 2.31
C CYS A 125 -1.81 -11.95 1.29
N LEU A 126 -0.64 -11.39 0.95
CA LEU A 126 -0.52 -10.28 0.00
C LEU A 126 -0.36 -10.72 -1.47
N LYS A 127 -0.52 -12.01 -1.78
CA LYS A 127 -0.33 -12.55 -3.15
C LYS A 127 -1.23 -11.90 -4.20
N PHE A 128 -2.41 -11.40 -3.82
CA PHE A 128 -3.33 -10.70 -4.72
C PHE A 128 -2.70 -9.45 -5.38
N LEU A 129 -1.69 -8.85 -4.74
CA LEU A 129 -0.98 -7.68 -5.29
C LEU A 129 -0.20 -8.00 -6.57
N LYS A 130 0.13 -9.27 -6.83
CA LYS A 130 0.85 -9.69 -8.05
C LYS A 130 0.12 -9.29 -9.33
N VAL A 131 -1.22 -9.26 -9.30
CA VAL A 131 -2.06 -8.86 -10.45
C VAL A 131 -1.71 -7.44 -10.89
N THR A 132 -1.36 -6.55 -9.96
CA THR A 132 -1.02 -5.16 -10.24
C THR A 132 0.48 -4.97 -10.58
N GLU A 133 1.36 -5.79 -10.03
CA GLU A 133 2.83 -5.62 -10.17
C GLU A 133 3.42 -6.26 -11.43
N THR A 134 2.59 -6.73 -12.37
CA THR A 134 3.04 -7.25 -13.66
C THR A 134 2.82 -6.26 -14.81
N PRO A 135 3.72 -5.31 -15.04
CA PRO A 135 3.97 -4.77 -16.37
C PRO A 135 4.95 -5.71 -17.11
N ALA A 136 4.71 -5.96 -18.40
CA ALA A 136 5.65 -6.65 -19.26
C ALA A 136 7.06 -6.02 -19.18
N SER A 137 8.10 -6.87 -19.20
CA SER A 137 9.54 -6.56 -19.22
C SER A 137 10.11 -5.76 -18.05
N VAL A 138 10.68 -6.47 -17.07
CA VAL A 138 11.71 -5.93 -16.18
C VAL A 138 13.03 -5.89 -16.98
N SER A 139 13.33 -4.77 -17.61
CA SER A 139 14.66 -4.50 -18.17
C SER A 139 15.59 -4.06 -17.04
N ILE A 140 16.55 -4.91 -16.68
CA ILE A 140 17.58 -4.63 -15.68
C ILE A 140 18.83 -4.14 -16.41
N SER A 141 19.22 -2.89 -16.17
CA SER A 141 20.59 -2.44 -16.44
C SER A 141 21.42 -2.65 -15.17
N ASP A 142 22.33 -3.62 -15.22
CA ASP A 142 23.34 -3.86 -14.20
C ASP A 142 24.45 -2.80 -14.34
N ASN A 143 24.93 -2.25 -13.22
CA ASN A 143 26.32 -1.83 -13.13
C ASN A 143 26.83 -2.05 -11.70
N VAL A 144 27.76 -3.00 -11.58
CA VAL A 144 28.57 -3.26 -10.40
C VAL A 144 29.97 -2.78 -10.77
N ASN A 145 30.55 -1.89 -9.95
CA ASN A 145 31.96 -1.99 -9.61
C ASN A 145 32.24 -1.38 -8.23
N GLN A 146 33.21 -2.02 -7.59
CA GLN A 146 33.55 -2.13 -6.19
C GLN A 146 34.33 -0.95 -5.56
N THR A 147 34.08 -0.73 -4.26
CA THR A 147 35.07 -0.58 -3.16
C THR A 147 35.79 0.77 -2.87
N SER A 148 35.44 1.27 -1.68
CA SER A 148 36.19 1.94 -0.58
C SER A 148 36.80 3.35 -0.64
N LEU A 149 36.47 4.06 0.45
CA LEU A 149 37.24 5.02 1.25
C LEU A 149 37.48 6.44 0.69
N GLY A 150 36.98 7.44 1.42
CA GLY A 150 37.41 8.83 1.27
C GLY A 150 36.30 9.83 1.60
N VAL A 151 36.44 10.48 2.75
CA VAL A 151 35.65 11.62 3.21
C VAL A 151 35.86 12.80 2.24
N GLU A 152 34.80 13.51 1.86
CA GLU A 152 34.65 14.98 1.99
C GLU A 152 33.44 15.54 1.23
N THR A 153 32.89 16.58 1.84
CA THR A 153 31.71 17.38 1.51
C THR A 153 31.81 18.21 0.23
N THR A 154 30.63 18.53 -0.33
CA THR A 154 30.21 19.77 -1.04
C THR A 154 29.72 19.59 -2.49
N SER A 155 28.67 20.39 -2.79
CA SER A 155 28.16 20.80 -4.11
C SER A 155 26.84 20.15 -4.59
N THR A 156 25.80 20.98 -4.52
CA THR A 156 24.36 20.73 -4.63
C THR A 156 23.76 21.10 -6.01
N LEU A 157 24.47 20.91 -7.14
CA LEU A 157 24.00 21.47 -8.42
C LEU A 157 23.79 20.49 -9.61
N GLU A 158 24.13 19.20 -9.51
CA GLU A 158 24.01 18.26 -10.64
C GLU A 158 22.78 17.33 -10.60
N THR A 159 22.00 17.35 -9.50
CA THR A 159 20.85 16.45 -9.31
C THR A 159 19.59 16.85 -10.09
N THR A 160 19.50 18.07 -10.62
CA THR A 160 18.27 18.56 -11.29
C THR A 160 18.16 18.18 -12.78
N LYS A 161 19.26 17.80 -13.44
CA LYS A 161 19.24 17.34 -14.86
C LYS A 161 18.92 15.86 -15.01
N VAL A 162 19.25 15.03 -14.03
CA VAL A 162 18.95 13.58 -14.06
C VAL A 162 17.48 13.34 -13.71
N LEU A 163 16.91 14.15 -12.82
CA LEU A 163 15.50 14.03 -12.40
C LEU A 163 14.51 14.53 -13.47
N SER A 164 14.87 15.53 -14.27
CA SER A 164 14.01 16.00 -15.38
C SER A 164 13.90 14.97 -16.51
N LYS A 165 14.93 14.14 -16.71
CA LYS A 165 14.91 13.07 -17.71
C LYS A 165 14.08 11.84 -17.29
N PHE A 166 13.69 11.77 -16.01
CA PHE A 166 12.92 10.64 -15.46
C PHE A 166 11.43 10.95 -15.25
N ILE A 167 10.98 12.18 -15.54
CA ILE A 167 9.59 12.59 -15.29
C ILE A 167 8.73 12.64 -16.57
N ASP A 168 9.29 12.65 -17.79
CA ASP A 168 8.46 12.84 -18.99
C ASP A 168 8.33 11.64 -19.94
N LYS A 169 7.19 10.94 -19.79
CA LYS A 169 6.40 10.37 -20.91
C LYS A 169 5.02 9.82 -20.51
N SER A 170 4.80 9.57 -19.21
CA SER A 170 3.51 9.08 -18.70
C SER A 170 2.56 10.21 -18.24
N ILE A 171 3.11 11.35 -17.81
CA ILE A 171 2.33 12.44 -17.22
C ILE A 171 1.68 13.33 -18.30
N VAL A 172 2.37 13.66 -19.39
CA VAL A 172 1.85 14.55 -20.45
C VAL A 172 0.67 13.93 -21.23
N ASN A 173 0.68 12.61 -21.47
CA ASN A 173 -0.39 11.96 -22.25
C ASN A 173 -1.75 11.82 -21.52
N THR A 174 -1.80 12.10 -20.21
CA THR A 174 -3.06 12.05 -19.44
C THR A 174 -3.75 13.41 -19.34
N ILE A 175 -3.00 14.51 -19.48
CA ILE A 175 -3.53 15.87 -19.30
C ILE A 175 -4.27 16.36 -20.56
N ASP A 176 -3.96 15.82 -21.75
CA ASP A 176 -4.54 16.27 -23.02
C ASP A 176 -5.81 15.52 -23.49
N ARG A 177 -6.38 14.56 -22.73
CA ARG A 177 -7.38 13.63 -23.31
C ARG A 177 -8.79 13.48 -22.71
N VAL A 178 -9.23 14.16 -21.64
CA VAL A 178 -10.65 13.99 -21.18
C VAL A 178 -11.32 15.26 -20.65
N ARG A 179 -10.79 16.46 -20.92
CA ARG A 179 -11.63 17.67 -20.84
C ARG A 179 -12.35 17.80 -22.19
N LEU A 180 -13.67 17.68 -22.13
CA LEU A 180 -14.68 17.88 -23.19
C LEU A 180 -15.16 16.58 -23.89
N GLY A 181 -15.94 15.79 -23.16
CA GLY A 181 -16.99 14.98 -23.77
C GLY A 181 -18.27 15.80 -23.90
N SER A 182 -18.88 15.72 -25.10
CA SER A 182 -20.35 15.69 -25.33
C SER A 182 -21.15 16.99 -25.12
N ILE A 183 -22.08 17.49 -25.95
CA ILE A 183 -22.66 17.28 -27.30
C ILE A 183 -23.44 18.59 -27.54
N ASP A 184 -23.53 19.13 -28.77
CA ASP A 184 -24.82 19.50 -29.38
C ASP A 184 -24.67 20.04 -30.82
N THR A 185 -25.66 19.68 -31.61
CA THR A 185 -25.78 19.68 -33.06
C THR A 185 -25.79 21.06 -33.72
N GLY A 186 -24.99 21.25 -34.77
CA GLY A 186 -25.16 22.32 -35.75
C GLY A 186 -23.87 22.64 -36.50
N LEU A 187 -23.92 22.62 -37.84
CA LEU A 187 -22.92 23.24 -38.74
C LEU A 187 -21.60 22.49 -39.06
N ILE A 188 -21.63 21.18 -39.34
CA ILE A 188 -20.48 20.48 -39.97
C ILE A 188 -20.40 20.73 -41.51
N GLY A 189 -21.29 21.53 -42.10
CA GLY A 189 -21.38 21.67 -43.57
C GLY A 189 -20.64 22.82 -44.26
N LEU A 190 -20.20 23.90 -43.58
CA LEU A 190 -19.94 25.18 -44.28
C LEU A 190 -18.58 25.86 -44.06
N LEU A 191 -17.72 25.41 -43.14
CA LEU A 191 -16.39 26.02 -42.97
C LEU A 191 -15.25 25.32 -43.70
N SER A 192 -15.48 24.11 -44.23
CA SER A 192 -14.54 23.42 -45.13
C SER A 192 -14.30 24.20 -46.44
N ILE A 193 -15.19 25.13 -46.79
CA ILE A 193 -15.10 25.98 -48.00
C ILE A 193 -14.10 27.14 -47.82
N ARG A 194 -13.84 27.63 -46.60
CA ARG A 194 -12.90 28.75 -46.40
C ARG A 194 -11.42 28.34 -46.40
N ILE A 195 -11.15 27.04 -46.42
CA ILE A 195 -9.80 26.50 -46.63
C ILE A 195 -9.38 26.55 -48.10
N LEU A 196 -10.30 26.77 -49.06
CA LEU A 196 -9.94 26.91 -50.48
C LEU A 196 -9.81 28.35 -51.01
N SER A 197 -10.14 29.40 -50.25
CA SER A 197 -10.07 30.80 -50.77
C SER A 197 -8.88 31.63 -50.30
N ILE A 198 -8.05 31.17 -49.37
CA ILE A 198 -6.88 31.94 -48.90
C ILE A 198 -5.55 31.38 -49.45
N PHE A 199 -5.58 30.26 -50.18
CA PHE A 199 -4.46 29.83 -51.03
C PHE A 199 -4.35 30.62 -52.36
N LEU A 200 -5.13 31.70 -52.51
CA LEU A 200 -5.00 32.69 -53.58
C LEU A 200 -4.85 34.06 -52.92
N ILE A 201 -3.68 34.69 -53.09
CA ILE A 201 -3.24 36.03 -52.63
C ILE A 201 -2.13 35.97 -51.56
N VAL A 202 -0.89 36.18 -52.08
CA VAL A 202 0.44 36.39 -51.46
C VAL A 202 1.22 35.14 -51.10
#